data_AF-A0A3N5GK49-F1
#
_entry.id   AF-A0A3N5GK49-F1
#
_cell.length_a   1.000
_cell.length_b   1.000
_cell.length_c   1.000
_cell.angle_alpha   90.00
_cell.angle_beta   90.00
_cell.angle_gamma   90.00
#
_symmetry.space_group_name_H-M   'P 1'
#
loop_
_entity.id
_entity.type
_entity.pdbx_description
1 polymer ?
#
loop_
_entity_poly.entity_id
_entity_poly.type
_entity_poly.pdbx_seq_one_letter_code
_entity_poly.pdbx_strand_id
1 'polypeptide(L)'
;LIMAVAAFNLVSMLVMTVTDKQSDIAILRTLGATPSSIMRIFIVQGASVGLLGTLLGVVLGVMLALNIGPVMAWIESVFGFQVLPKGIYFINYLPSDLRLPDVVTIGGTACALALASTLYPSWRASRVRPAEALRYE
;
A
#
# COMPACT_ATOMS: atom_id res chain seq x y z
N LEU A 1 -0.42 3.38 13.84
CA LEU A 1 -1.75 3.83 13.39
C LEU A 1 -1.82 3.99 11.86
N ILE A 2 -0.98 4.83 11.24
CA ILE A 2 -1.00 5.09 9.79
C ILE A 2 -0.89 3.81 8.94
N MET A 3 0.04 2.91 9.29
CA MET A 3 0.18 1.62 8.59
C MET A 3 -1.10 0.76 8.65
N ALA A 4 -1.84 0.81 9.75
CA ALA A 4 -3.07 0.04 9.89
C ALA A 4 -4.19 0.61 8.99
N VAL A 5 -4.28 1.94 8.87
CA VAL A 5 -5.22 2.59 7.95
C VAL A 5 -4.89 2.25 6.50
N ALA A 6 -3.61 2.28 6.13
CA ALA A 6 -3.16 1.88 4.79
C ALA A 6 -3.47 0.40 4.50
N ALA A 7 -3.19 -0.49 5.45
CA ALA A 7 -3.50 -1.91 5.34
C ALA A 7 -5.01 -2.16 5.15
N PHE A 8 -5.86 -1.44 5.89
CA PHE A 8 -7.32 -1.52 5.76
C PHE A 8 -7.81 -1.01 4.39
N ASN A 9 -7.21 0.07 3.87
CA ASN A 9 -7.51 0.57 2.54
C ASN A 9 -7.15 -0.45 1.45
N LEU A 10 -5.99 -1.09 1.57
CA LEU A 10 -5.58 -2.18 0.67
C LEU A 10 -6.57 -3.36 0.71
N VAL A 11 -7.03 -3.77 1.90
CA VAL A 11 -8.08 -4.80 2.04
C VAL A 11 -9.36 -4.35 1.32
N SER A 12 -9.81 -3.12 1.55
CA SER A 12 -11.05 -2.58 0.98
C SER A 12 -10.99 -2.55 -0.55
N MET A 13 -9.86 -2.08 -1.11
CA MET A 13 -9.60 -2.06 -2.54
C MET A 13 -9.60 -3.47 -3.15
N LEU A 14 -8.91 -4.43 -2.52
CA LEU A 14 -8.88 -5.81 -3.01
C LEU A 14 -10.27 -6.46 -2.95
N VAL A 15 -11.03 -6.25 -1.88
CA VAL A 15 -12.40 -6.77 -1.77
C VAL A 15 -13.31 -6.17 -2.84
N MET A 16 -13.19 -4.87 -3.11
CA MET A 16 -13.93 -4.21 -4.17
C MET A 16 -13.56 -4.78 -5.54
N THR A 17 -12.26 -4.93 -5.82
CA THR A 17 -11.75 -5.53 -7.07
C THR A 17 -12.26 -6.96 -7.28
N VAL A 18 -12.29 -7.77 -6.22
CA VAL A 18 -12.86 -9.13 -6.27
C VAL A 18 -14.34 -9.10 -6.61
N THR A 19 -15.08 -8.12 -6.09
CA THR A 19 -16.52 -7.98 -6.30
C THR A 19 -16.81 -7.52 -7.73
N ASP A 20 -16.08 -6.53 -8.24
CA ASP A 20 -16.17 -6.03 -9.62
C ASP A 20 -15.81 -7.11 -10.65
N LYS A 21 -14.96 -8.07 -10.27
CA LYS A 21 -14.49 -9.18 -11.12
C LYS A 21 -15.23 -10.50 -10.89
N GLN A 22 -16.40 -10.49 -10.22
CA GLN A 22 -17.16 -11.73 -9.96
C GLN A 22 -17.65 -12.44 -11.23
N SER A 23 -18.05 -11.71 -12.27
CA SER A 23 -18.48 -12.29 -13.55
C SER A 23 -17.32 -13.00 -14.26
N ASP A 24 -16.16 -12.34 -14.38
CA ASP A 24 -14.93 -12.93 -14.93
C ASP A 24 -14.51 -14.20 -14.17
N ILE A 25 -14.61 -14.17 -12.82
CA ILE A 25 -14.37 -15.33 -11.94
C ILE A 25 -15.34 -16.47 -12.25
N ALA A 26 -16.63 -16.16 -12.45
CA ALA A 26 -17.64 -17.16 -12.77
C ALA A 26 -17.37 -17.84 -14.11
N ILE A 27 -16.97 -17.07 -15.14
CA ILE A 27 -16.56 -17.61 -16.46
C ILE A 27 -15.34 -18.50 -16.32
N LEU A 28 -14.29 -18.07 -15.60
CA LEU A 28 -13.12 -18.92 -15.36
C LEU A 28 -13.49 -20.23 -14.66
N ARG A 29 -14.42 -20.18 -13.71
CA ARG A 29 -14.91 -21.37 -13.02
C ARG A 29 -15.72 -22.31 -13.92
N THR A 30 -16.51 -21.80 -14.87
CA THR A 30 -17.23 -22.65 -15.83
C THR A 30 -16.27 -23.29 -16.84
N LEU A 31 -15.15 -22.63 -17.14
CA LEU A 31 -14.03 -23.18 -17.92
C LEU A 31 -13.18 -24.21 -17.15
N GLY A 32 -13.51 -24.49 -15.88
CA GLY A 32 -12.83 -25.50 -15.06
C GLY A 32 -11.74 -24.97 -14.13
N ALA A 33 -11.60 -23.64 -13.97
CA ALA A 33 -10.66 -23.08 -13.01
C ALA A 33 -11.02 -23.47 -11.57
N THR A 34 -10.03 -23.97 -10.83
CA THR A 34 -10.20 -24.34 -9.43
C THR A 34 -10.21 -23.09 -8.54
N PRO A 35 -10.92 -23.13 -7.38
CA PRO A 35 -10.90 -22.04 -6.39
C PRO A 35 -9.49 -21.66 -5.92
N SER A 36 -8.56 -22.62 -5.90
CA SER A 36 -7.15 -22.39 -5.54
C SER A 36 -6.38 -21.61 -6.61
N SER A 37 -6.72 -21.79 -7.90
CA SER A 37 -6.14 -21.01 -8.99
C SER A 37 -6.55 -19.53 -8.88
N ILE A 38 -7.84 -19.28 -8.60
CA ILE A 38 -8.37 -17.93 -8.39
C ILE A 38 -7.72 -17.28 -7.17
N MET A 39 -7.60 -18.03 -6.06
CA MET A 39 -6.90 -17.54 -4.87
C MET A 39 -5.46 -17.12 -5.17
N ARG A 40 -4.71 -17.88 -5.98
CA ARG A 40 -3.34 -17.53 -6.38
C ARG A 40 -3.28 -16.24 -7.20
N ILE A 41 -4.21 -16.01 -8.11
CA ILE A 41 -4.26 -14.78 -8.90
C ILE A 41 -4.37 -13.56 -7.98
N PHE A 42 -5.31 -13.58 -7.04
CA PHE A 42 -5.50 -12.47 -6.10
C PHE A 42 -4.36 -12.33 -5.09
N ILE A 43 -3.74 -13.43 -4.66
CA ILE A 43 -2.53 -13.38 -3.82
C ILE A 43 -1.40 -12.68 -4.56
N VAL A 44 -1.13 -13.07 -5.81
CA VAL A 44 -0.07 -12.46 -6.61
C VAL A 44 -0.39 -11.00 -6.90
N GLN A 45 -1.64 -10.66 -7.19
CA GLN A 45 -2.06 -9.28 -7.42
C GLN A 45 -1.84 -8.41 -6.18
N GLY A 46 -2.37 -8.81 -5.02
CA GLY A 46 -2.22 -8.05 -3.79
C GLY A 46 -0.78 -8.00 -3.28
N ALA A 47 -0.03 -9.09 -3.42
CA ALA A 47 1.41 -9.11 -3.13
C ALA A 47 2.18 -8.15 -4.03
N SER A 48 1.88 -8.10 -5.33
CA SER A 48 2.54 -7.18 -6.26
C SER A 48 2.27 -5.73 -5.90
N VAL A 49 1.01 -5.37 -5.63
CA VAL A 49 0.64 -4.01 -5.19
C VAL A 49 1.31 -3.66 -3.86
N GLY A 50 1.31 -4.59 -2.90
CA GLY A 50 1.95 -4.41 -1.60
C GLY A 50 3.47 -4.23 -1.69
N LEU A 51 4.14 -5.06 -2.50
CA LEU A 51 5.59 -4.99 -2.69
C LEU A 51 6.00 -3.71 -3.40
N LEU A 52 5.35 -3.38 -4.51
CA LEU A 52 5.63 -2.16 -5.28
C LEU A 52 5.34 -0.92 -4.43
N GLY A 53 4.22 -0.90 -3.71
CA GLY A 53 3.88 0.20 -2.81
C GLY A 53 4.89 0.36 -1.68
N THR A 54 5.34 -0.74 -1.07
CA THR A 54 6.37 -0.69 -0.01
C THR A 54 7.70 -0.21 -0.57
N LEU A 55 8.12 -0.73 -1.73
CA LEU A 55 9.39 -0.36 -2.35
C LEU A 55 9.42 1.11 -2.76
N LEU A 56 8.37 1.59 -3.43
CA LEU A 56 8.23 3.00 -3.78
C LEU A 56 8.13 3.88 -2.52
N GLY A 57 7.37 3.46 -1.51
CA GLY A 57 7.22 4.19 -0.26
C GLY A 57 8.54 4.34 0.51
N VAL A 58 9.35 3.27 0.58
CA VAL A 58 10.68 3.31 1.22
C VAL A 58 11.63 4.20 0.43
N VAL A 59 11.69 4.05 -0.90
CA VAL A 59 12.58 4.87 -1.75
C VAL A 59 12.21 6.35 -1.62
N LEU A 60 10.93 6.70 -1.76
CA LEU A 60 10.46 8.08 -1.61
C LEU A 60 10.66 8.61 -0.19
N GLY A 61 10.40 7.79 0.84
CA GLY A 61 10.61 8.18 2.23
C GLY A 61 12.07 8.47 2.55
N VAL A 62 13.00 7.63 2.08
CA VAL A 62 14.44 7.84 2.24
C VAL A 62 14.91 9.06 1.44
N MET A 63 14.46 9.23 0.19
CA MET A 63 14.80 10.42 -0.60
C MET A 63 14.33 11.71 0.07
N LEU A 64 13.10 11.73 0.60
CA LEU A 64 12.56 12.89 1.31
C LEU A 64 13.29 13.18 2.62
N ALA A 65 13.64 12.13 3.38
CA ALA A 65 14.40 12.28 4.62
C ALA A 65 15.81 12.87 4.36
N LEU A 66 16.51 12.40 3.33
CA LEU A 66 17.83 12.93 2.95
C LEU A 66 17.75 14.35 2.36
N ASN A 67 16.66 14.67 1.67
CA ASN A 67 16.45 15.98 1.02
C ASN A 67 15.55 16.91 1.83
N ILE A 68 15.44 16.71 3.15
CA ILE A 68 14.52 17.49 3.99
C ILE A 68 14.81 18.99 3.92
N GLY A 69 16.09 19.38 3.83
CA GLY A 69 16.53 20.78 3.70
C GLY A 69 15.98 21.47 2.45
N PRO A 70 16.31 21.00 1.22
CA PRO A 70 15.81 21.60 -0.01
C PRO A 70 14.29 21.47 -0.19
N VAL A 71 13.66 20.39 0.29
CA VAL A 71 12.19 20.24 0.27
C VAL A 71 11.54 21.31 1.12
N MET A 72 12.06 21.56 2.33
CA MET A 72 11.51 22.58 3.22
C MET A 72 11.71 23.99 2.66
N ALA A 73 12.88 24.28 2.09
CA ALA A 73 13.15 25.56 1.44
C ALA A 73 12.23 25.81 0.22
N TRP A 74 11.92 24.77 -0.55
CA TRP A 74 10.97 24.85 -1.66
C TRP A 74 9.54 25.14 -1.16
N ILE A 75 9.09 24.43 -0.12
CA ILE A 75 7.78 24.66 0.51
C ILE A 75 7.68 26.09 1.05
N GLU A 76 8.71 26.58 1.76
CA GLU A 76 8.76 27.96 2.28
C GLU A 76 8.69 29.00 1.15
N SER A 77 9.37 28.76 0.02
CA SER A 77 9.34 29.67 -1.14
C SER A 77 7.98 29.76 -1.82
N VAL A 78 7.20 28.67 -1.81
CA VAL A 78 5.88 28.60 -2.45
C VAL A 78 4.78 29.13 -1.52
N PHE A 79 4.86 28.84 -0.22
CA PHE A 79 3.84 29.24 0.76
C PHE A 79 4.11 30.59 1.45
N GLY A 80 5.30 31.17 1.30
CA GLY A 80 5.63 32.50 1.84
C GLY A 80 5.66 32.59 3.38
N PHE A 81 5.54 31.47 4.09
CA PHE A 81 5.64 31.37 5.55
C PHE A 81 7.05 30.96 5.96
N GLN A 82 7.74 31.81 6.74
CA GLN A 82 8.96 31.43 7.45
C GLN A 82 8.60 30.54 8.63
N VAL A 83 8.80 29.23 8.51
CA VAL A 83 8.43 28.29 9.59
C VAL A 83 9.38 28.46 10.80
N LEU A 84 10.61 28.92 10.56
CA LEU A 84 11.58 29.32 11.60
C LEU A 84 12.12 30.75 11.34
N PRO A 85 11.87 31.75 12.22
CA PRO A 85 12.63 32.99 12.21
C PRO A 85 14.10 32.65 12.49
N LYS A 86 14.98 32.92 11.52
CA LYS A 86 16.42 32.59 11.51
C LYS A 86 17.25 33.17 12.68
N GLY A 87 16.62 33.86 13.64
CA GLY A 87 17.29 34.61 14.70
C GLY A 87 17.26 34.02 16.12
N ILE A 88 16.46 32.98 16.43
CA ILE A 88 16.27 32.52 17.83
C ILE A 88 16.49 31.01 18.04
N TYR A 89 16.42 30.19 17.00
CA TYR A 89 16.71 28.75 17.11
C TYR A 89 18.02 28.41 16.42
N PHE A 90 19.05 28.17 17.24
CA PHE A 90 20.37 27.61 16.90
C PHE A 90 20.28 26.14 16.43
N ILE A 91 19.26 25.79 15.64
CA ILE A 91 19.05 24.44 15.10
C ILE A 91 18.97 24.58 13.58
N ASN A 92 20.16 24.70 12.96
CA ASN A 92 20.36 24.93 11.52
C ASN A 92 20.01 23.73 10.62
N TYR A 93 19.44 22.66 11.18
CA TYR A 93 19.07 21.46 10.47
C TYR A 93 18.10 20.70 11.37
N LEU A 94 16.95 20.26 10.84
CA LEU A 94 16.33 19.07 11.42
C LEU A 94 17.36 17.96 11.19
N PRO A 95 18.01 17.40 12.23
CA PRO A 95 18.85 16.24 12.02
C PRO A 95 17.91 15.11 11.62
N SER A 96 17.75 14.91 10.31
CA SER A 96 17.18 13.69 9.78
C SER A 96 18.22 12.61 10.03
N ASP A 97 18.19 12.04 11.23
CA ASP A 97 19.00 10.87 11.58
C ASP A 97 18.32 9.66 10.93
N LEU A 98 18.69 9.39 9.68
CA LEU A 98 18.17 8.27 8.93
C LEU A 98 18.84 6.99 9.42
N ARG A 99 18.23 6.37 10.43
CA ARG A 99 18.69 5.09 10.96
C ARG A 99 18.22 3.96 10.05
N LEU A 100 19.14 3.34 9.33
CA LEU A 100 18.89 2.15 8.51
C LEU A 100 18.08 1.04 9.24
N PRO A 101 18.29 0.75 10.54
CA PRO A 101 17.47 -0.22 11.28
C PRO A 101 15.99 0.14 11.29
N ASP A 102 15.66 1.43 11.41
CA ASP A 102 14.28 1.91 11.47
C ASP A 102 13.62 1.78 10.09
N VAL A 103 14.36 2.05 9.01
CA VAL A 103 13.87 1.86 7.64
C VAL A 103 13.59 0.37 7.35
N VAL A 104 14.49 -0.53 7.74
CA VAL A 104 14.33 -1.97 7.51
C VAL A 104 13.18 -2.55 8.33
N THR A 105 13.05 -2.17 9.60
CA THR A 105 11.95 -2.63 10.46
C THR A 105 10.59 -2.11 9.99
N ILE A 106 10.50 -0.84 9.60
CA ILE A 106 9.26 -0.26 9.06
C ILE A 106 8.93 -0.88 7.70
N GLY A 107 9.90 -1.00 6.80
CA GLY A 107 9.70 -1.64 5.49
C GLY A 107 9.30 -3.10 5.61
N GLY A 108 9.93 -3.85 6.52
CA GLY A 108 9.60 -5.24 6.80
C GLY A 108 8.20 -5.42 7.39
N THR A 109 7.83 -4.59 8.36
CA THR A 109 6.47 -4.64 8.96
C THR A 109 5.38 -4.20 7.98
N ALA A 110 5.65 -3.20 7.14
CA ALA A 110 4.73 -2.77 6.07
C ALA A 110 4.52 -3.89 5.03
N CYS A 111 5.60 -4.55 4.60
CA CYS A 111 5.52 -5.67 3.67
C CYS A 111 4.73 -6.84 4.29
N ALA A 112 5.03 -7.20 5.54
CA ALA A 112 4.32 -8.26 6.25
C ALA A 112 2.82 -7.95 6.41
N LEU A 113 2.47 -6.69 6.74
CA LEU A 113 1.08 -6.24 6.82
C LEU A 113 0.39 -6.29 5.46
N ALA A 114 1.04 -5.86 4.38
CA ALA A 114 0.45 -5.88 3.04
C ALA A 114 0.17 -7.32 2.57
N LEU A 115 1.10 -8.24 2.85
CA LEU A 115 0.92 -9.66 2.58
C LEU A 115 -0.22 -10.23 3.43
N ALA A 116 -0.22 -9.99 4.75
CA ALA A 116 -1.29 -10.45 5.65
C ALA A 116 -2.68 -9.94 5.23
N SER A 117 -2.77 -8.66 4.86
CA SER A 117 -3.99 -8.04 4.33
C SER A 117 -4.48 -8.67 3.04
N THR A 118 -3.59 -9.23 2.21
CA THR A 118 -3.95 -9.87 0.95
C THR A 118 -4.59 -11.26 1.14
N LEU A 119 -4.29 -11.95 2.25
CA LEU A 119 -4.85 -13.30 2.50
C LEU A 119 -6.39 -13.27 2.62
N TYR A 120 -6.95 -12.29 3.34
CA TYR A 120 -8.40 -12.23 3.59
C TYR A 120 -9.23 -12.04 2.31
N PRO A 121 -8.97 -11.04 1.44
CA PRO A 121 -9.67 -10.88 0.17
C PRO A 121 -9.45 -12.07 -0.77
N SER A 122 -8.25 -12.64 -0.82
CA SER A 122 -7.95 -13.77 -1.70
C SER A 122 -8.76 -15.01 -1.33
N TRP A 123 -8.91 -15.27 -0.02
CA TRP A 123 -9.77 -16.33 0.47
C TRP A 123 -11.24 -16.06 0.15
N ARG A 124 -11.70 -14.82 0.31
CA ARG A 124 -13.06 -14.40 -0.06
C ARG A 124 -13.33 -14.58 -1.56
N ALA A 125 -12.38 -14.25 -2.43
CA ALA A 125 -12.47 -14.43 -3.87
C ALA A 125 -12.65 -15.89 -4.29
N SER A 126 -11.94 -16.81 -3.62
CA SER A 126 -12.05 -18.25 -3.90
C SER A 126 -13.44 -18.84 -3.61
N ARG A 127 -14.23 -18.18 -2.74
CA ARG A 127 -15.57 -18.63 -2.31
C ARG A 127 -16.72 -18.02 -3.11
N VAL A 128 -16.44 -17.19 -4.11
CA VAL A 128 -17.47 -16.64 -5.00
C VAL A 128 -18.17 -17.78 -5.74
N ARG A 129 -19.50 -17.87 -5.60
CA ARG A 129 -20.32 -18.93 -6.21
C ARG A 129 -20.84 -18.44 -7.59
N PRO A 130 -20.61 -19.20 -8.68
CA PRO A 130 -20.92 -18.79 -10.04
C PRO A 130 -22.43 -18.69 -10.31
N ALA A 131 -23.25 -19.42 -9.54
CA ALA A 131 -24.70 -19.41 -9.68
C ALA A 131 -25.36 -18.07 -9.26
N GLU A 132 -24.70 -17.24 -8.45
CA GLU A 132 -25.22 -15.92 -8.06
C GLU A 132 -24.73 -14.82 -9.03
N ALA A 133 -23.52 -14.95 -9.60
CA ALA A 133 -22.94 -13.93 -10.47
C ALA A 133 -23.67 -13.78 -11.82
N LEU A 134 -24.24 -14.86 -12.37
CA LEU A 134 -25.00 -14.85 -13.62
C LEU A 134 -26.47 -14.43 -13.46
N ARG A 135 -26.97 -14.22 -12.22
CA ARG A 135 -28.36 -13.81 -11.96
C ARG A 135 -28.51 -12.30 -11.79
N TYR A 136 -27.42 -11.55 -11.86
CA TYR A 136 -27.37 -10.09 -11.67
C TYR A 136 -26.89 -9.33 -12.92
N GLU A 137 -26.73 -10.02 -14.06
CA GLU A 137 -26.84 -9.39 -15.39
C GLU A 137 -28.28 -9.44 -15.89
#